data_AF-A0A7S0SR03-F1
#
_entry.id   AF-A0A7S0SR03-F1
#
_cell.length_a   1.000
_cell.length_b   1.000
_cell.length_c   1.000
_cell.angle_alpha   90.00
_cell.angle_beta   90.00
_cell.angle_gamma   90.00
#
_symmetry.space_group_name_H-M   'P 1'
#
loop_
_entity.id
_entity.type
_entity.pdbx_description
1 polymer ?
#
loop_
_entity_poly.entity_id
_entity_poly.type
_entity_poly.pdbx_seq_one_letter_code
_entity_poly.pdbx_strand_id
1 'polypeptide(L)'
;HPVLLPSKQNWNPEQRQVVAEQLNMNGFCVLRIPDAPIKALGLIGQYFGSIQLHIRSDESNGIVGIDEIGKPSEWMRHKDEYSGLNDLDFDPHTDGTFLDGIGRNGSTFVRIGPPKIVLLHCIHQAKKGGESLVVDMKKVIEFMLAEEKECFQVLSESVYYFCRDNLSASRCAFFSADSN
;
A
#
# COMPACT_ATOMS: atom_id res chain seq x y z
N HIS A 1 -16.36 7.20 9.55
CA HIS A 1 -17.37 7.62 8.55
C HIS A 1 -16.65 8.15 7.32
N PRO A 2 -17.15 7.93 6.09
CA PRO A 2 -16.52 8.45 4.88
C PRO A 2 -16.46 9.98 4.90
N VAL A 3 -15.35 10.56 4.46
CA VAL A 3 -15.21 12.01 4.22
C VAL A 3 -15.75 12.30 2.83
N LEU A 4 -16.85 13.05 2.74
CA LEU A 4 -17.39 13.49 1.45
C LEU A 4 -16.59 14.70 0.96
N LEU A 5 -15.94 14.56 -0.19
CA LEU A 5 -15.18 15.64 -0.80
C LEU A 5 -15.74 15.96 -2.18
N PRO A 6 -15.65 17.24 -2.61
CA PRO A 6 -16.07 17.62 -3.95
C PRO A 6 -15.20 16.92 -5.00
N SER A 7 -15.77 16.65 -6.16
CA SER A 7 -15.05 16.10 -7.33
C SER A 7 -13.97 17.04 -7.90
N LYS A 8 -13.95 18.30 -7.45
CA LYS A 8 -13.01 19.32 -7.91
C LYS A 8 -11.59 18.98 -7.47
N GLN A 9 -10.68 19.07 -8.42
CA GLN A 9 -9.24 18.76 -8.32
C GLN A 9 -8.45 19.62 -7.31
N ASN A 10 -9.06 20.61 -6.68
CA ASN A 10 -8.40 21.54 -5.76
C ASN A 10 -9.06 21.50 -4.38
N TRP A 11 -8.59 20.59 -3.52
CA TRP A 11 -9.02 20.58 -2.13
C TRP A 11 -8.41 21.75 -1.38
N ASN A 12 -9.20 22.42 -0.55
CA ASN A 12 -8.72 23.50 0.30
C ASN A 12 -7.90 22.92 1.49
N PRO A 13 -7.14 23.76 2.23
CA PRO A 13 -6.34 23.28 3.36
C PRO A 13 -7.16 22.57 4.45
N GLU A 14 -8.38 23.03 4.74
CA GLU A 14 -9.25 22.42 5.76
C GLU A 14 -9.66 20.99 5.38
N GLN A 15 -10.01 20.77 4.11
CA GLN A 15 -10.34 19.44 3.60
C GLN A 15 -9.15 18.48 3.69
N ARG A 16 -7.94 18.96 3.35
CA ARG A 16 -6.71 18.16 3.47
C ARG A 16 -6.40 17.84 4.93
N GLN A 17 -6.61 18.79 5.82
CA GLN A 17 -6.41 18.63 7.26
C GLN A 17 -7.33 17.54 7.83
N VAL A 18 -8.62 17.56 7.48
CA VAL A 18 -9.57 16.52 7.92
C VAL A 18 -9.12 15.13 7.48
N VAL A 19 -8.63 14.97 6.25
CA VAL A 19 -8.12 13.68 5.76
C VAL A 19 -6.87 13.25 6.53
N ALA A 20 -5.92 14.17 6.75
CA ALA A 20 -4.70 13.88 7.51
C ALA A 20 -5.02 13.47 8.96
N GLU A 21 -5.98 14.13 9.60
CA GLU A 21 -6.43 13.77 10.95
C GLU A 21 -7.06 12.39 11.00
N GLN A 22 -7.94 12.05 10.04
CA GLN A 22 -8.53 10.71 9.95
C GLN A 22 -7.47 9.62 9.73
N LEU A 23 -6.48 9.87 8.86
CA LEU A 23 -5.35 8.95 8.65
C LEU A 23 -4.55 8.75 9.94
N ASN A 24 -4.23 9.83 10.67
CA ASN A 24 -3.47 9.75 11.91
C ASN A 24 -4.24 9.03 13.04
N MET A 25 -5.55 9.22 13.11
CA MET A 25 -6.38 8.62 14.15
C MET A 25 -6.69 7.15 13.90
N ASN A 26 -6.97 6.78 12.65
CA ASN A 26 -7.51 5.47 12.31
C ASN A 26 -6.54 4.57 11.53
N GLY A 27 -5.45 5.12 11.00
CA GLY A 27 -4.56 4.43 10.06
C GLY A 27 -5.11 4.35 8.63
N PHE A 28 -6.36 4.73 8.40
CA PHE A 28 -6.99 4.77 7.07
C PHE A 28 -8.01 5.91 6.98
N CYS A 29 -8.36 6.31 5.75
CA CYS A 29 -9.42 7.26 5.47
C CYS A 29 -10.21 6.83 4.24
N VAL A 30 -11.54 6.77 4.37
CA VAL A 30 -12.43 6.48 3.24
C VAL A 30 -12.94 7.79 2.66
N LEU A 31 -12.61 8.04 1.41
CA LEU A 31 -13.04 9.24 0.70
C LEU A 31 -14.21 8.89 -0.23
N ARG A 32 -15.28 9.68 -0.16
CA ARG A 32 -16.36 9.61 -1.14
C ARG A 32 -16.26 10.82 -2.05
N ILE A 33 -15.93 10.58 -3.30
CA ILE A 33 -15.76 11.61 -4.32
C ILE A 33 -16.60 11.20 -5.53
N PRO A 34 -17.79 11.80 -5.73
CA PRO A 34 -18.62 11.47 -6.88
C PRO A 34 -17.89 11.71 -8.20
N ASP A 35 -18.00 10.76 -9.14
CA ASP A 35 -17.47 10.85 -10.49
C ASP A 35 -15.96 11.19 -10.57
N ALA A 36 -15.18 10.73 -9.60
CA ALA A 36 -13.74 10.95 -9.59
C ALA A 36 -13.08 10.24 -10.78
N PRO A 37 -12.38 10.94 -11.69
CA PRO A 37 -11.60 10.28 -12.72
C PRO A 37 -10.37 9.60 -12.09
N ILE A 38 -9.82 8.57 -12.74
CA ILE A 38 -8.59 7.88 -12.30
C ILE A 38 -7.45 8.88 -12.01
N LYS A 39 -7.32 9.91 -12.84
CA LYS A 39 -6.31 10.98 -12.68
C LYS A 39 -6.42 11.77 -11.36
N ALA A 40 -7.58 11.76 -10.71
CA ALA A 40 -7.74 12.38 -9.40
C ALA A 40 -6.86 11.70 -8.34
N LEU A 41 -6.56 10.41 -8.49
CA LEU A 41 -5.72 9.66 -7.55
C LEU A 41 -4.31 10.26 -7.44
N GLY A 42 -3.68 10.59 -8.57
CA GLY A 42 -2.36 11.21 -8.60
C GLY A 42 -2.36 12.61 -7.96
N LEU A 43 -3.38 13.42 -8.23
CA LEU A 43 -3.52 14.75 -7.63
C LEU A 43 -3.72 14.68 -6.11
N ILE A 44 -4.52 13.73 -5.63
CA ILE A 44 -4.71 13.50 -4.20
C ILE A 44 -3.40 13.06 -3.56
N GLY A 45 -2.68 12.12 -4.19
CA GLY A 45 -1.38 11.65 -3.72
C GLY A 45 -0.37 12.79 -3.51
N GLN A 46 -0.31 13.74 -4.44
CA GLN A 46 0.57 14.90 -4.36
C GLN A 46 0.31 15.80 -3.15
N TYR A 47 -0.89 15.79 -2.56
CA TYR A 47 -1.16 16.54 -1.33
C TYR A 47 -0.53 15.93 -0.09
N PHE A 48 -0.25 14.63 -0.11
CA PHE A 48 0.25 13.90 1.06
C PHE A 48 1.71 13.48 0.91
N GLY A 49 2.34 13.72 -0.24
CA GLY A 49 3.77 13.53 -0.44
C GLY A 49 4.15 13.31 -1.89
N SER A 50 5.36 12.78 -2.08
CA SER A 50 5.87 12.40 -3.39
C SER A 50 5.34 11.02 -3.79
N ILE A 51 4.97 10.87 -5.06
CA ILE A 51 4.53 9.60 -5.62
C ILE A 51 5.74 8.69 -5.82
N GLN A 52 5.66 7.47 -5.29
CA GLN A 52 6.65 6.42 -5.53
C GLN A 52 6.21 5.59 -6.74
N LEU A 53 7.00 5.63 -7.81
CA LEU A 53 6.68 4.92 -9.05
C LEU A 53 6.92 3.41 -8.91
N HIS A 54 6.09 2.63 -9.60
CA HIS A 54 6.22 1.17 -9.70
C HIS A 54 6.60 0.82 -11.14
N ILE A 55 7.36 -0.25 -11.37
CA ILE A 55 7.62 -0.75 -12.74
C ILE A 55 6.34 -1.10 -13.56
N ARG A 56 5.18 -1.17 -12.89
CA ARG A 56 3.87 -1.47 -13.49
C ARG A 56 2.98 -0.24 -13.57
N SER A 57 3.44 0.90 -13.05
CA SER A 57 2.62 2.10 -13.08
C SER A 57 2.61 2.71 -14.47
N ASP A 58 1.56 3.46 -14.78
CA ASP A 58 1.62 4.37 -15.92
C ASP A 58 2.83 5.32 -15.77
N GLU A 59 3.55 5.56 -16.89
CA GLU A 59 4.73 6.44 -16.89
C GLU A 59 4.38 7.88 -16.43
N SER A 60 3.09 8.25 -16.51
CA SER A 60 2.62 9.62 -16.31
C SER A 60 2.25 9.96 -14.86
N ASN A 61 1.71 9.01 -14.08
CA ASN A 61 1.09 9.34 -12.78
C ASN A 61 1.43 8.36 -11.64
N GLY A 62 2.19 7.29 -11.90
CA GLY A 62 2.51 6.31 -10.86
C GLY A 62 1.32 5.42 -10.47
N ILE A 63 0.28 5.33 -11.31
CA ILE A 63 -0.94 4.57 -11.01
C ILE A 63 -0.78 3.13 -11.49
N VAL A 64 -1.04 2.17 -10.61
CA VAL A 64 -1.01 0.73 -10.90
C VAL A 64 -2.45 0.20 -11.01
N GLY A 65 -2.79 -0.37 -12.18
CA GLY A 65 -4.07 -1.05 -12.40
C GLY A 65 -4.07 -2.47 -11.84
N ILE A 66 -5.11 -2.83 -11.08
CA ILE A 66 -5.26 -4.16 -10.47
C ILE A 66 -6.13 -5.07 -11.36
N ASP A 67 -7.03 -4.51 -12.18
CA ASP A 67 -7.93 -5.24 -13.09
C ASP A 67 -7.54 -5.14 -14.58
N GLU A 68 -8.08 -6.01 -15.43
CA GLU A 68 -7.88 -6.01 -16.89
C GLU A 68 -8.26 -4.70 -17.58
N ILE A 69 -9.12 -3.90 -16.96
CA ILE A 69 -9.67 -2.66 -17.52
C ILE A 69 -8.74 -1.47 -17.28
N GLY A 70 -7.96 -1.48 -16.18
CA GLY A 70 -7.01 -0.43 -15.81
C GLY A 70 -5.54 -0.71 -16.14
N LYS A 71 -5.22 -1.83 -16.80
CA LYS A 71 -3.83 -2.26 -17.04
C LYS A 71 -3.22 -1.58 -18.27
N PRO A 72 -2.14 -0.77 -18.11
CA PRO A 72 -1.36 -0.28 -19.25
C PRO A 72 -0.80 -1.44 -20.07
N SER A 73 -0.51 -1.20 -21.36
CA SER A 73 0.09 -2.20 -22.26
C SER A 73 1.39 -2.82 -21.74
N GLU A 74 2.12 -2.11 -20.86
CA GLU A 74 3.32 -2.62 -20.20
C GLU A 74 3.04 -3.71 -19.16
N TRP A 75 1.89 -3.68 -18.49
CA TRP A 75 1.51 -4.75 -17.55
C TRP A 75 1.39 -6.10 -18.24
N MET A 76 0.88 -6.11 -19.48
CA MET A 76 0.72 -7.35 -20.27
C MET A 76 2.05 -8.07 -20.52
N ARG A 77 3.19 -7.37 -20.44
CA ARG A 77 4.53 -7.95 -20.59
C ARG A 77 4.98 -8.73 -19.34
N HIS A 78 4.37 -8.48 -18.18
CA HIS A 78 4.72 -9.10 -16.89
C HIS A 78 3.55 -9.90 -16.30
N LYS A 79 2.54 -10.25 -17.11
CA LYS A 79 1.31 -10.94 -16.65
C LYS A 79 1.59 -12.26 -15.91
N ASP A 80 2.63 -12.98 -16.32
CA ASP A 80 2.98 -14.30 -15.79
C ASP A 80 3.71 -14.20 -14.43
N GLU A 81 4.20 -13.01 -14.07
CA GLU A 81 4.87 -12.74 -12.80
C GLU A 81 3.90 -12.24 -11.70
N TYR A 82 2.68 -11.85 -12.07
CA TYR A 82 1.74 -11.15 -11.18
C TYR A 82 0.28 -11.56 -11.44
N SER A 83 -0.05 -12.81 -11.13
CA SER A 83 -1.36 -13.43 -11.33
C SER A 83 -2.10 -13.73 -10.02
N GLY A 84 -2.07 -12.82 -9.04
CA GLY A 84 -2.95 -12.91 -7.88
C GLY A 84 -4.37 -12.51 -8.26
N LEU A 85 -5.27 -13.48 -8.46
CA LEU A 85 -6.65 -13.25 -8.94
C LEU A 85 -7.71 -13.53 -7.87
N ASN A 86 -7.33 -14.06 -6.70
CA ASN A 86 -8.24 -14.42 -5.63
C ASN A 86 -7.57 -14.28 -4.25
N ASP A 87 -8.38 -14.35 -3.19
CA ASP A 87 -7.96 -14.19 -1.80
C ASP A 87 -7.00 -15.30 -1.31
N LEU A 88 -6.90 -16.44 -2.02
CA LEU A 88 -5.91 -17.49 -1.72
C LEU A 88 -4.52 -17.14 -2.25
N ASP A 89 -4.43 -16.20 -3.20
CA ASP A 89 -3.17 -15.75 -3.80
C ASP A 89 -2.66 -14.44 -3.16
N PHE A 90 -3.39 -13.88 -2.19
CA PHE A 90 -3.10 -12.55 -1.62
C PHE A 90 -3.19 -12.56 -0.09
N ASP A 91 -2.14 -13.06 0.55
CA ASP A 91 -2.00 -13.00 2.00
C ASP A 91 -2.00 -11.55 2.54
N PRO A 92 -2.37 -11.34 3.82
CA PRO A 92 -2.20 -10.05 4.47
C PRO A 92 -0.76 -9.54 4.32
N HIS A 93 -0.60 -8.37 3.71
CA HIS A 93 0.70 -7.78 3.45
C HIS A 93 0.68 -6.26 3.64
N THR A 94 1.86 -5.66 3.62
CA THR A 94 2.05 -4.21 3.56
C THR A 94 2.80 -3.87 2.28
N ASP A 95 2.23 -2.99 1.46
CA ASP A 95 2.78 -2.63 0.16
C ASP A 95 4.20 -2.09 0.26
N GLY A 96 5.06 -2.55 -0.65
CA GLY A 96 6.44 -2.08 -0.74
C GLY A 96 7.28 -2.41 0.49
N THR A 97 6.84 -3.28 1.41
CA THR A 97 7.65 -3.72 2.57
C THR A 97 9.00 -4.27 2.13
N PHE A 98 9.07 -4.83 0.93
CA PHE A 98 10.29 -5.36 0.34
C PHE A 98 11.31 -4.26 -0.07
N LEU A 99 10.91 -2.99 -0.08
CA LEU A 99 11.72 -1.87 -0.54
C LEU A 99 12.57 -1.19 0.56
N ASP A 100 12.39 -1.55 1.83
CA ASP A 100 13.15 -0.92 2.93
C ASP A 100 14.58 -1.43 2.97
N GLY A 101 15.45 -0.63 2.38
CA GLY A 101 16.80 -1.04 2.10
C GLY A 101 17.60 0.08 1.47
N ILE A 102 18.69 -0.31 0.83
CA ILE A 102 19.55 0.62 0.10
C ILE A 102 19.39 0.34 -1.39
N GLY A 103 18.98 1.35 -2.14
CA GLY A 103 18.95 1.33 -3.60
C GLY A 103 19.98 2.28 -4.18
N ARG A 104 20.35 2.04 -5.44
CA ARG A 104 21.30 2.89 -6.18
C ARG A 104 20.54 3.84 -7.10
N ASN A 105 20.79 5.15 -6.98
CA ASN A 105 20.31 6.19 -7.88
C ASN A 105 21.50 6.82 -8.61
N GLY A 106 21.82 6.30 -9.80
CA GLY A 106 23.02 6.69 -10.54
C GLY A 106 24.31 6.32 -9.80
N SER A 107 25.06 7.33 -9.32
CA SER A 107 26.28 7.14 -8.54
C SER A 107 26.07 7.17 -7.02
N THR A 108 24.85 7.46 -6.54
CA THR A 108 24.56 7.56 -5.11
C THR A 108 23.78 6.36 -4.61
N PHE A 109 23.99 6.02 -3.33
CA PHE A 109 23.17 5.06 -2.61
C PHE A 109 22.17 5.83 -1.75
N VAL A 110 20.90 5.49 -1.88
CA VAL A 110 19.80 6.12 -1.15
C VAL A 110 19.04 5.05 -0.38
N ARG A 111 18.56 5.42 0.82
CA ARG A 111 17.62 4.56 1.53
C ARG A 111 16.29 4.62 0.79
N ILE A 112 15.82 3.47 0.35
CA ILE A 112 14.47 3.30 -0.19
C ILE A 112 13.64 2.70 0.95
N GLY A 113 12.37 3.07 1.02
CA GLY A 113 11.43 2.55 2.01
C GLY A 113 10.11 2.19 1.35
N PRO A 114 9.25 1.46 2.08
CA PRO A 114 7.86 1.30 1.69
C PRO A 114 7.16 2.66 1.59
N PRO A 115 6.13 2.78 0.75
CA PRO A 115 5.26 3.94 0.72
C PRO A 115 4.67 4.21 2.11
N LYS A 116 4.50 5.48 2.46
CA LYS A 116 3.88 5.89 3.73
C LYS A 116 2.37 5.87 3.67
N ILE A 117 1.80 6.05 2.48
CA ILE A 117 0.37 6.06 2.21
C ILE A 117 0.15 5.28 0.93
N VAL A 118 -0.84 4.41 0.94
CA VAL A 118 -1.37 3.74 -0.25
C VAL A 118 -2.74 4.35 -0.53
N LEU A 119 -2.98 4.73 -1.79
CA LEU A 119 -4.27 5.23 -2.23
C LEU A 119 -4.92 4.19 -3.15
N LEU A 120 -6.12 3.75 -2.79
CA LEU A 120 -6.90 2.80 -3.57
C LEU A 120 -8.14 3.50 -4.14
N HIS A 121 -8.41 3.28 -5.42
CA HIS A 121 -9.58 3.84 -6.10
C HIS A 121 -10.42 2.71 -6.70
N CYS A 122 -11.65 2.57 -6.22
CA CYS A 122 -12.61 1.62 -6.77
C CYS A 122 -13.23 2.19 -8.05
N ILE A 123 -12.83 1.64 -9.21
CA ILE A 123 -13.38 2.00 -10.53
C ILE A 123 -14.66 1.21 -10.83
N HIS A 124 -14.66 -0.07 -10.46
CA HIS A 124 -15.79 -0.97 -10.63
C HIS A 124 -16.03 -1.72 -9.32
N GLN A 125 -17.23 -1.58 -8.78
CA GLN A 125 -17.62 -2.32 -7.60
C GLN A 125 -17.93 -3.78 -7.97
N ALA A 126 -17.33 -4.72 -7.24
CA ALA A 126 -17.63 -6.14 -7.40
C ALA A 126 -19.10 -6.43 -7.03
N LYS A 127 -19.72 -7.39 -7.72
CA LYS A 127 -21.09 -7.83 -7.39
C LYS A 127 -21.19 -8.63 -6.10
N LYS A 128 -20.09 -9.27 -5.69
CA LYS A 128 -19.94 -10.07 -4.48
C LYS A 128 -18.46 -10.02 -4.07
N GLY A 129 -18.18 -9.83 -2.78
CA GLY A 129 -16.82 -9.72 -2.27
C GLY A 129 -16.15 -8.39 -2.65
N GLY A 130 -14.81 -8.36 -2.63
CA GLY A 130 -14.01 -7.21 -3.02
C GLY A 130 -13.83 -6.18 -1.91
N GLU A 131 -14.19 -6.53 -0.67
CA GLU A 131 -13.90 -5.72 0.50
C GLU A 131 -12.41 -5.72 0.80
N SER A 132 -11.84 -4.54 1.11
CA SER A 132 -10.49 -4.46 1.65
C SER A 132 -10.52 -4.66 3.16
N LEU A 133 -9.75 -5.61 3.66
CA LEU A 133 -9.49 -5.78 5.08
C LEU A 133 -8.27 -4.95 5.49
N VAL A 134 -8.41 -4.12 6.52
CA VAL A 134 -7.31 -3.35 7.09
C VAL A 134 -7.09 -3.81 8.53
N VAL A 135 -5.85 -4.15 8.86
CA VAL A 135 -5.45 -4.62 10.19
C VAL A 135 -4.57 -3.56 10.85
N ASP A 136 -4.96 -3.12 12.05
CA ASP A 136 -4.17 -2.17 12.85
C ASP A 136 -3.02 -2.92 13.56
N MET A 137 -1.88 -3.01 12.88
CA MET A 137 -0.71 -3.71 13.40
C MET A 137 -0.14 -3.09 14.67
N LYS A 138 -0.39 -1.80 14.95
CA LYS A 138 0.04 -1.19 16.21
C LYS A 138 -0.70 -1.83 17.38
N LYS A 139 -2.02 -1.98 17.28
CA LYS A 139 -2.82 -2.67 18.31
C LYS A 139 -2.45 -4.14 18.43
N VAL A 140 -2.16 -4.82 17.32
CA VAL A 140 -1.69 -6.21 17.35
C VAL A 140 -0.36 -6.30 18.12
N ILE A 141 0.60 -5.42 17.85
CA ILE A 141 1.88 -5.39 18.56
C ILE A 141 1.69 -5.06 20.04
N GLU A 142 0.86 -4.07 20.36
CA GLU A 142 0.55 -3.70 21.75
C GLU A 142 -0.07 -4.88 22.52
N PHE A 143 -1.00 -5.60 21.90
CA PHE A 143 -1.59 -6.82 22.45
C PHE A 143 -0.54 -7.92 22.65
N MET A 144 0.26 -8.21 21.61
CA MET A 144 1.31 -9.25 21.66
C MET A 144 2.35 -8.94 22.74
N LEU A 145 2.74 -7.68 22.91
CA LEU A 145 3.68 -7.27 23.96
C LEU A 145 3.10 -7.42 25.37
N ALA A 146 1.79 -7.28 25.53
CA ALA A 146 1.10 -7.39 26.82
C ALA A 146 0.82 -8.85 27.20
N GLU A 147 0.29 -9.63 26.26
CA GLU A 147 -0.27 -10.96 26.54
C GLU A 147 0.65 -12.12 26.09
N GLU A 148 1.41 -11.93 25.01
CA GLU A 148 2.16 -12.99 24.31
C GLU A 148 3.63 -12.60 24.08
N LYS A 149 4.24 -11.96 25.08
CA LYS A 149 5.53 -11.29 24.96
C LYS A 149 6.65 -12.21 24.46
N GLU A 150 6.71 -13.44 24.95
CA GLU A 150 7.73 -14.42 24.53
C GLU A 150 7.59 -14.78 23.05
N CYS A 151 6.35 -14.99 22.58
CA CYS A 151 6.06 -15.23 21.17
C CYS A 151 6.48 -14.04 20.30
N PHE A 152 6.15 -12.81 20.74
CA PHE A 152 6.56 -11.61 20.04
C PHE A 152 8.09 -11.49 19.93
N GLN A 153 8.83 -11.78 21.00
CA GLN A 153 10.29 -11.75 20.98
C GLN A 153 10.87 -12.69 19.91
N VAL A 154 10.43 -13.96 19.90
CA VAL A 154 10.88 -14.96 18.92
C VAL A 154 10.59 -14.51 17.47
N LEU A 155 9.38 -13.99 17.21
CA LEU A 155 9.00 -13.50 15.88
C LEU A 155 9.84 -12.28 15.47
N SER A 156 10.11 -11.37 16.41
CA SER A 156 10.86 -10.14 16.16
C SER A 156 12.36 -10.35 15.95
N GLU A 157 12.94 -11.47 16.40
CA GLU A 157 14.38 -11.75 16.26
C GLU A 157 14.76 -12.27 14.86
N SER A 158 13.79 -12.74 14.08
CA SER A 158 14.04 -13.44 12.83
C SER A 158 14.31 -12.47 11.66
N VAL A 159 15.55 -11.96 11.54
CA VAL A 159 15.96 -11.05 10.46
C VAL A 159 16.31 -11.82 9.17
N TYR A 160 15.46 -11.72 8.16
CA TYR A 160 15.70 -12.17 6.80
C TYR A 160 16.33 -11.08 5.97
N TYR A 161 17.36 -11.46 5.23
CA TYR A 161 17.94 -10.65 4.18
C TYR A 161 17.46 -11.20 2.85
N PHE A 162 16.86 -10.35 2.02
CA PHE A 162 16.58 -10.70 0.64
C PHE A 162 17.20 -9.66 -0.28
N CYS A 163 17.73 -10.16 -1.39
CA CYS A 163 18.27 -9.35 -2.48
C CYS A 163 17.41 -9.63 -3.70
N ARG A 164 16.75 -8.60 -4.22
CA ARG A 164 15.98 -8.67 -5.47
C ARG A 164 16.40 -7.52 -6.37
N ASP A 165 16.78 -7.83 -7.59
CA ASP A 165 17.31 -6.88 -8.57
C ASP A 165 18.50 -6.07 -7.98
N ASN A 166 18.37 -4.74 -7.90
CA ASN A 166 19.38 -3.83 -7.33
C ASN A 166 19.07 -3.42 -5.89
N LEU A 167 18.21 -4.17 -5.18
CA LEU A 167 17.75 -3.86 -3.83
C LEU A 167 18.24 -4.91 -2.84
N SER A 168 18.67 -4.45 -1.66
CA SER A 168 18.93 -5.30 -0.49
C SER A 168 18.15 -4.76 0.70
N ALA A 169 17.43 -5.63 1.38
CA ALA A 169 16.57 -5.29 2.51
C ALA A 169 16.73 -6.31 3.65
N SER A 170 16.49 -5.86 4.88
CA SER A 170 16.53 -6.67 6.11
C SER A 170 15.21 -6.57 6.86
N ARG A 171 14.65 -7.71 7.30
CA ARG A 171 13.30 -7.78 7.88
C ARG A 171 13.10 -8.84 8.95
N CYS A 172 12.36 -8.51 10.01
CA CYS A 172 11.73 -9.49 10.91
C CYS A 172 10.59 -10.23 10.18
N ALA A 173 10.49 -11.55 10.27
CA ALA A 173 9.34 -12.29 9.73
C ALA A 173 8.13 -12.27 10.67
N PHE A 174 6.94 -12.22 10.08
CA PHE A 174 5.71 -12.64 10.72
C PHE A 174 5.19 -13.86 9.95
N PHE A 175 5.01 -14.97 10.65
CA PHE A 175 4.43 -16.18 10.08
C PHE A 175 2.95 -16.22 10.44
N SER A 176 2.07 -16.52 9.48
CA SER A 176 0.75 -17.07 9.80
C SER A 176 0.94 -18.51 10.23
N ALA A 177 0.38 -18.89 11.39
CA ALA A 177 0.22 -20.29 11.71
C ALA A 177 -1.06 -20.76 11.03
N ASP A 178 -0.93 -21.59 10.00
CA ASP A 178 -2.07 -22.34 9.49
C ASP A 178 -2.59 -23.25 10.60
N SER A 179 -3.85 -23.05 10.98
CA SER A 179 -4.53 -23.93 11.94
C SER A 179 -5.04 -25.15 11.18
N ASN A 180 -4.50 -26.33 11.53
CA ASN A 180 -5.06 -27.64 11.16
C ASN A 180 -6.37 -27.90 11.91
#